data_AF-A0ABD5AI15-F1
#
_entry.id   AF-A0ABD5AI15-F1
#
_cell.length_a   1.000
_cell.length_b   1.000
_cell.length_c   1.000
_cell.angle_alpha   90.00
_cell.angle_beta   90.00
_cell.angle_gamma   90.00
#
_symmetry.space_group_name_H-M   'P 1'
#
loop_
_entity.id
_entity.type
_entity.pdbx_description
1 polymer ?
#
loop_
_entity_poly.entity_id
_entity_poly.type
_entity_poly.pdbx_seq_one_letter_code
_entity_poly.pdbx_strand_id
1 'polypeptide(L)'
;MNKYLMLILLATSTLSLMGCAQMFPAQATKLENGNYMIQTTSNILGSNEAMENKVNKKAETVCDGKGFSEINNNHQTHSQQIYTAQVITTGTYKTFNKTIKCN
;
A
#
# COMPACT_ATOMS: atom_id res chain seq x y z
N MET A 1 6.95 19.88 40.91
CA MET A 1 6.64 19.45 39.52
C MET A 1 5.41 20.21 39.06
N ASN A 2 5.55 21.08 38.06
CA ASN A 2 4.50 22.03 37.69
C ASN A 2 3.33 21.31 37.01
N LYS A 3 2.10 21.47 37.53
CA LYS A 3 0.90 20.72 37.09
C LYS A 3 0.60 20.90 35.59
N TYR A 4 1.01 22.04 35.04
CA TYR A 4 0.93 22.37 33.62
C TYR A 4 1.93 21.60 32.74
N LEU A 5 3.11 21.26 33.27
CA LEU A 5 4.14 20.51 32.53
C LEU A 5 3.67 19.07 32.25
N MET A 6 2.93 18.46 33.19
CA MET A 6 2.38 17.11 33.04
C MET A 6 1.20 17.08 32.04
N LEU A 7 0.40 18.15 31.99
CA LEU A 7 -0.68 18.33 31.01
C LEU A 7 -0.15 18.53 29.58
N ILE A 8 0.97 19.26 29.42
CA ILE A 8 1.62 19.47 28.11
C ILE A 8 2.26 18.16 27.60
N LEU A 9 2.85 17.36 28.49
CA LEU A 9 3.42 16.05 28.17
C LEU A 9 2.34 15.02 27.78
N LEU A 10 1.16 15.05 28.41
CA LEU A 10 0.03 14.20 27.97
C LEU A 10 -0.51 14.63 26.60
N ALA A 11 -0.66 15.93 26.35
CA ALA A 11 -1.22 16.46 25.11
C ALA A 11 -0.34 16.22 23.87
N THR A 12 0.97 16.11 24.04
CA THR A 12 1.90 15.83 22.93
C THR A 12 1.95 14.34 22.56
N SER A 13 1.64 13.44 23.50
CA SER A 13 1.65 12.00 23.27
C SER A 13 0.45 11.48 22.46
N THR A 14 -0.65 12.23 22.38
CA THR A 14 -1.88 11.82 21.68
C THR A 14 -1.89 12.16 20.18
N LEU A 15 -1.01 13.05 19.71
CA LEU A 15 -0.90 13.45 18.30
C LEU A 15 -0.10 12.47 17.43
N SER A 16 0.59 11.49 18.02
CA SER A 16 1.34 10.46 17.28
C SER A 16 0.50 9.25 16.87
N LEU A 17 -0.81 9.24 17.16
CA LEU A 17 -1.78 8.23 16.71
C LEU A 17 -2.22 8.42 15.24
N MET A 18 -1.38 9.03 14.40
CA MET A 18 -1.53 8.92 12.95
C MET A 18 -1.34 7.44 12.58
N GLY A 19 -2.46 6.71 12.50
CA GLY A 19 -2.49 5.29 12.12
C GLY A 19 -1.62 5.09 10.89
N CYS A 20 -0.56 4.29 11.02
CA CYS A 20 0.40 4.13 9.95
C CYS A 20 -0.33 3.63 8.69
N ALA A 21 -0.21 4.36 7.58
CA ALA A 21 -0.57 3.82 6.28
C ALA A 21 0.36 2.61 6.01
N GLN A 22 -0.16 1.40 6.22
CA GLN A 22 0.59 0.17 6.01
C GLN A 22 0.47 -0.21 4.55
N MET A 23 1.57 -0.09 3.81
CA MET A 23 1.66 -0.46 2.40
C MET A 23 2.74 -1.52 2.21
N PHE A 24 2.33 -2.70 1.74
CA PHE A 24 3.23 -3.82 1.47
C PHE A 24 4.20 -3.50 0.32
N PRO A 25 5.35 -4.19 0.22
CA PRO A 25 6.24 -4.10 -0.93
C PRO A 25 5.53 -4.55 -2.21
N ALA A 26 5.83 -3.90 -3.35
CA ALA A 26 5.30 -4.34 -4.63
C ALA A 26 5.99 -5.63 -5.10
N GLN A 27 5.19 -6.57 -5.58
CA GLN A 27 5.63 -7.85 -6.11
C GLN A 27 5.48 -7.88 -7.62
N ALA A 28 6.34 -8.63 -8.31
CA ALA A 28 6.29 -8.77 -9.76
C ALA A 28 6.19 -10.25 -10.13
N THR A 29 5.25 -10.56 -11.02
CA THR A 29 4.99 -11.90 -11.53
C THR A 29 5.13 -11.88 -13.04
N LYS A 30 5.98 -12.74 -13.60
CA LYS A 30 6.11 -12.89 -15.05
C LYS A 30 4.89 -13.62 -15.61
N LEU A 31 4.29 -13.08 -16.65
CA LEU A 31 3.18 -13.67 -17.39
C LEU A 31 3.70 -14.48 -18.58
N GLU A 32 2.91 -15.45 -19.05
CA GLU A 32 3.31 -16.36 -20.14
C GLU A 32 3.63 -15.64 -21.46
N ASN A 33 2.99 -14.49 -21.70
CA ASN A 33 3.22 -13.64 -22.88
C ASN A 33 4.47 -12.74 -22.79
N GLY A 34 5.32 -12.93 -21.79
CA GLY A 34 6.54 -12.14 -21.58
C GLY A 34 6.31 -10.78 -20.89
N ASN A 35 5.06 -10.46 -20.55
CA ASN A 35 4.72 -9.28 -19.75
C ASN A 35 4.94 -9.54 -18.26
N TYR A 36 4.92 -8.48 -17.46
CA TYR A 36 4.95 -8.57 -16.00
C TYR A 36 3.69 -7.98 -15.40
N MET A 37 3.09 -8.70 -14.45
CA MET A 37 2.09 -8.15 -13.55
C MET A 37 2.78 -7.70 -12.26
N ILE A 38 2.61 -6.43 -11.91
CA ILE A 38 3.17 -5.85 -10.70
C ILE A 38 2.02 -5.45 -9.79
N GLN A 39 2.06 -5.92 -8.55
CA GLN A 39 1.00 -5.75 -7.58
C GLN A 39 1.53 -5.12 -6.29
N THR A 40 0.75 -4.23 -5.69
CA THR A 40 0.93 -3.81 -4.31
C THR A 40 -0.39 -3.82 -3.55
N THR A 41 -0.31 -3.85 -2.22
CA THR A 41 -1.46 -3.84 -1.32
C THR A 41 -1.24 -2.81 -0.23
N SER A 42 -2.28 -2.06 0.13
CA SER A 42 -2.26 -1.12 1.24
C SER A 42 -3.53 -1.22 2.07
N ASN A 43 -3.49 -0.74 3.31
CA ASN A 43 -4.73 -0.56 4.08
C ASN A 43 -5.59 0.59 3.48
N ILE A 44 -6.80 0.78 3.99
CA ILE A 44 -7.73 1.81 3.50
C ILE A 44 -7.15 3.25 3.54
N LEU A 45 -6.21 3.51 4.45
CA LEU A 45 -5.54 4.80 4.62
C LEU A 45 -4.41 5.04 3.60
N GLY A 46 -3.97 4.01 2.89
CA GLY A 46 -2.98 4.13 1.82
C GLY A 46 -3.52 4.95 0.64
N SER A 47 -2.70 5.86 0.12
CA SER A 47 -3.05 6.66 -1.07
C SER A 47 -2.81 5.88 -2.36
N ASN A 48 -3.68 6.09 -3.35
CA ASN A 48 -3.54 5.45 -4.66
C ASN A 48 -2.23 5.88 -5.34
N GLU A 49 -1.85 7.15 -5.22
CA GLU A 49 -0.59 7.68 -5.74
C GLU A 49 0.64 6.98 -5.14
N ALA A 50 0.67 6.75 -3.82
CA ALA A 50 1.78 6.03 -3.20
C ALA A 50 1.87 4.58 -3.68
N MET A 51 0.72 3.94 -3.92
CA MET A 51 0.65 2.60 -4.49
C MET A 51 1.18 2.57 -5.93
N GLU A 52 0.76 3.53 -6.76
CA GLU A 52 1.24 3.68 -8.13
C GLU A 52 2.74 3.92 -8.20
N ASN A 53 3.25 4.86 -7.40
CA ASN A 53 4.69 5.15 -7.32
C ASN A 53 5.50 3.92 -6.91
N LYS A 54 4.99 3.12 -5.96
CA LYS A 54 5.65 1.89 -5.52
C LYS A 54 5.65 0.82 -6.62
N VAL A 55 4.56 0.68 -7.36
CA VAL A 55 4.47 -0.24 -8.51
C VAL A 55 5.38 0.22 -9.65
N ASN A 56 5.40 1.50 -9.99
CA ASN A 56 6.29 2.06 -11.02
C ASN A 56 7.77 1.87 -10.65
N LYS A 57 8.15 2.11 -9.39
CA LYS A 57 9.52 1.85 -8.95
C LYS A 57 9.91 0.37 -9.10
N LYS A 58 8.99 -0.55 -8.81
CA LYS A 58 9.21 -1.98 -9.02
C LYS A 58 9.28 -2.33 -10.51
N ALA A 59 8.48 -1.68 -11.35
CA ALA A 59 8.51 -1.83 -12.80
C ALA A 59 9.87 -1.46 -13.39
N GLU A 60 10.41 -0.30 -13.01
CA GLU A 60 11.76 0.11 -13.40
C GLU A 60 12.82 -0.89 -12.97
N THR A 61 12.69 -1.44 -11.75
CA THR A 61 13.61 -2.45 -11.24
C THR A 61 13.53 -3.76 -12.04
N VAL A 62 12.33 -4.17 -12.46
CA VAL A 62 12.11 -5.40 -13.24
C VAL A 62 12.60 -5.26 -14.68
N CYS A 63 12.52 -4.06 -15.24
CA CYS A 63 12.96 -3.76 -16.61
C CYS A 63 14.39 -3.19 -16.67
N ASP A 64 15.18 -3.34 -15.60
CA ASP A 64 16.57 -2.84 -15.51
C ASP A 64 16.74 -1.37 -15.90
N GLY A 65 15.74 -0.52 -15.63
CA GLY A 65 15.75 0.91 -15.97
C GLY A 65 15.67 1.23 -17.47
N LYS A 66 15.35 0.25 -18.33
CA LYS A 66 15.17 0.46 -19.78
C LYS A 66 13.82 1.07 -20.16
N GLY A 67 13.00 1.39 -19.15
CA GLY A 67 11.62 1.81 -19.30
C GLY A 67 10.68 0.64 -19.59
N PHE A 68 9.38 0.94 -19.49
CA PHE A 68 8.31 -0.02 -19.70
C PHE A 68 7.10 0.65 -20.32
N SER A 69 6.32 -0.13 -21.05
CA SER A 69 5.00 0.25 -21.55
C SER A 69 3.91 -0.32 -20.64
N GLU A 70 2.94 0.51 -20.28
CA GLU A 70 1.77 0.06 -19.54
C GLU A 70 0.75 -0.57 -20.49
N ILE A 71 0.29 -1.78 -20.15
CA ILE A 71 -0.75 -2.49 -20.90
C ILE A 71 -2.11 -2.33 -20.21
N ASN A 72 -2.12 -2.47 -18.88
CA ASN A 72 -3.34 -2.37 -18.09
C ASN A 72 -2.99 -1.96 -16.66
N ASN A 73 -3.91 -1.27 -15.99
CA ASN A 73 -3.83 -0.98 -14.57
C ASN A 73 -5.21 -1.11 -13.91
N ASN A 74 -5.25 -1.44 -12.63
CA ASN A 74 -6.49 -1.55 -11.89
C ASN A 74 -6.30 -1.30 -10.39
N HIS A 75 -7.01 -0.32 -9.86
CA HIS A 75 -7.16 -0.11 -8.42
C HIS A 75 -8.43 -0.82 -7.95
N GLN A 76 -8.31 -1.62 -6.90
CA GLN A 76 -9.44 -2.32 -6.30
C GLN A 76 -9.44 -2.09 -4.79
N THR A 77 -10.64 -1.89 -4.24
CA THR A 77 -10.85 -1.86 -2.79
C THR A 77 -11.59 -3.14 -2.41
N HIS A 78 -11.10 -3.82 -1.39
CA HIS A 78 -11.62 -5.09 -0.89
C HIS A 78 -12.06 -4.91 0.55
N SER A 79 -13.16 -5.57 0.91
CA SER A 79 -13.65 -5.66 2.28
C SER A 79 -13.79 -7.13 2.66
N GLN A 80 -13.24 -7.50 3.81
CA GLN A 80 -13.25 -8.87 4.32
C GLN A 80 -13.68 -8.89 5.77
N GLN A 81 -14.46 -9.91 6.15
CA GLN A 81 -14.75 -10.14 7.57
C GLN A 81 -13.52 -10.71 8.25
N ILE A 82 -13.09 -10.08 9.33
CA ILE A 82 -12.02 -10.54 10.19
C ILE A 82 -12.66 -11.11 11.45
N TYR A 83 -12.36 -12.37 11.73
CA TYR A 83 -12.81 -13.07 12.92
C TYR A 83 -11.69 -13.05 13.96
N THR A 84 -11.87 -12.29 15.04
CA THR A 84 -10.91 -12.25 16.15
C THR A 84 -11.66 -12.39 17.47
N ALA A 85 -11.30 -13.39 18.28
CA ALA A 85 -11.71 -13.54 19.68
C ALA A 85 -13.14 -13.05 20.00
N GLN A 86 -14.15 -13.78 19.52
CA GLN A 86 -15.60 -13.53 19.73
C GLN A 86 -16.18 -12.28 19.05
N VAL A 87 -15.39 -11.48 18.34
CA VAL A 87 -15.86 -10.30 17.59
C VAL A 87 -15.65 -10.52 16.09
N ILE A 88 -16.70 -10.19 15.31
CA ILE A 88 -16.63 -10.10 13.85
C ILE A 88 -16.46 -8.63 13.51
N THR A 89 -15.35 -8.28 12.86
CA THR A 89 -15.11 -6.94 12.34
C THR A 89 -14.90 -6.98 10.83
N THR A 90 -14.92 -5.82 10.18
CA THR A 90 -14.65 -5.72 8.74
C THR A 90 -13.32 -5.01 8.53
N GLY A 91 -12.38 -5.68 7.87
CA GLY A 91 -11.14 -5.09 7.39
C GLY A 91 -11.27 -4.65 5.94
N THR A 92 -10.84 -3.43 5.64
CA THR A 92 -10.80 -2.90 4.27
C THR A 92 -9.36 -2.63 3.85
N TYR A 93 -9.00 -3.07 2.65
CA TYR A 93 -7.68 -2.86 2.05
C TYR A 93 -7.81 -2.58 0.56
N LYS A 94 -6.77 -1.98 -0.02
CA LYS A 94 -6.67 -1.65 -1.43
C LYS A 94 -5.61 -2.51 -2.09
N THR A 95 -5.84 -2.91 -3.32
CA THR A 95 -4.83 -3.52 -4.19
C THR A 95 -4.68 -2.70 -5.46
N PHE A 96 -3.45 -2.55 -5.92
CA PHE A 96 -3.18 -1.96 -7.22
C PHE A 96 -2.38 -2.96 -8.04
N ASN A 97 -2.92 -3.31 -9.21
CA ASN A 97 -2.31 -4.22 -10.17
C ASN A 97 -1.97 -3.44 -11.43
N LYS A 98 -0.75 -3.61 -11.96
CA LYS A 98 -0.33 -3.04 -13.23
C LYS A 98 0.34 -4.11 -14.08
N THR A 99 -0.15 -4.30 -15.29
CA THR A 99 0.49 -5.16 -16.29
C THR A 99 1.34 -4.29 -17.20
N ILE A 100 2.61 -4.65 -17.33
CA ILE A 100 3.61 -3.92 -18.13
C ILE A 100 4.31 -4.83 -19.12
N LYS A 101 4.90 -4.23 -20.14
CA LYS A 101 5.90 -4.84 -21.02
C LYS A 101 7.19 -4.05 -20.93
N CYS A 102 8.32 -4.71 -20.67
CA CYS A 102 9.62 -4.05 -20.76
C CYS A 102 9.95 -3.73 -22.22
N ASN A 103 10.62 -2.60 -22.44
CA ASN A 103 11.04 -2.17 -23.77
C ASN A 103 12.21 -3.03 -24.31
#